data_AF-A0A0W0YEA2-F1
#
_entry.id   AF-A0A0W0YEA2-F1
#
_cell.length_a   1.000
_cell.length_b   1.000
_cell.length_c   1.000
_cell.angle_alpha   90.00
_cell.angle_beta   90.00
_cell.angle_gamma   90.00
#
_symmetry.space_group_name_H-M   'P 1'
#
loop_
_entity.id
_entity.type
_entity.pdbx_description
1 polymer ?
#
loop_
_entity_poly.entity_id
_entity_poly.type
_entity_poly.pdbx_seq_one_letter_code
_entity_poly.pdbx_strand_id
1 'polypeptide(L)'
;MDDPFHALKTALDSAFHSVPTRNGKFTYPEIQHLKEACVSYNIEQKITFIHLVKAIGAALPHFEKLRVNFEAVKTSIDLMAAMHQMPRVNWDKFLPHSTSSSRFPFNALAVKQQDVELIPWLNTQSGKVFTKFASSEQTLILIAHREHLGFSQKLRAHLEKDPEFLFRLIMKSESDFIKIANTRLILYLTDEQIASAIIKYLPNLLPKHPDTFMQVEQLVDKVNEILSNGRSISTLLRNAEAKSILEHSDFFIIYQTDEYKNRQPPPIFAAEEEHLKPKV
;
A
#
# COMPACT_ATOMS: atom_id res chain seq x y z
N MET A 1 2.41 52.66 16.04
CA MET A 1 2.88 51.28 15.80
C MET A 1 1.80 50.39 16.34
N ASP A 2 1.14 49.62 15.48
CA ASP A 2 0.04 48.76 15.89
C ASP A 2 0.56 47.67 16.84
N ASP A 3 -0.17 47.43 17.93
CA ASP A 3 0.13 46.38 18.90
C ASP A 3 0.20 45.03 18.16
N PRO A 4 1.37 44.34 18.15
CA PRO A 4 1.54 43.06 17.48
C PRO A 4 0.52 42.01 17.92
N PHE A 5 0.03 42.09 19.15
CA PHE A 5 -1.01 41.21 19.66
C PHE A 5 -2.41 41.54 19.11
N HIS A 6 -2.71 42.81 18.88
CA HIS A 6 -3.92 43.25 18.21
C HIS A 6 -3.94 42.82 16.73
N ALA A 7 -2.81 42.92 16.05
CA ALA A 7 -2.65 42.44 14.68
C ALA A 7 -2.86 40.91 14.58
N LEU A 8 -2.31 40.16 15.54
CA LEU A 8 -2.53 38.72 15.66
C LEU A 8 -4.01 38.36 15.87
N LYS A 9 -4.70 39.07 16.77
CA LYS A 9 -6.14 38.86 17.01
C LYS A 9 -6.95 39.08 15.74
N THR A 10 -6.67 40.17 15.02
CA THR A 10 -7.35 40.50 13.76
C THR A 10 -7.15 39.40 12.71
N ALA A 11 -5.93 38.84 12.61
CA ALA A 11 -5.63 37.75 11.69
C ALA A 11 -6.33 36.42 12.05
N LEU A 12 -6.58 36.18 13.35
CA LEU A 12 -7.25 34.96 13.84
C LEU A 12 -8.78 35.10 13.95
N ASP A 13 -9.31 36.32 13.88
CA ASP A 13 -10.73 36.60 14.10
C ASP A 13 -11.61 35.90 13.06
N SER A 14 -11.15 35.82 11.82
CA SER A 14 -11.83 35.07 10.74
C SER A 14 -11.96 33.57 11.07
N ALA A 15 -10.96 32.99 11.74
CA ALA A 15 -10.98 31.59 12.17
C ALA A 15 -11.99 31.35 13.30
N PHE A 16 -12.13 32.29 14.24
CA PHE A 16 -13.09 32.15 15.35
C PHE A 16 -14.55 32.35 14.92
N HIS A 17 -14.81 33.15 13.90
CA HIS A 17 -16.16 33.37 13.37
C HIS A 17 -16.62 32.26 12.41
N SER A 18 -15.69 31.56 11.75
CA SER A 18 -16.00 30.55 10.73
C SER A 18 -16.24 29.14 11.28
N VAL A 19 -15.97 28.89 12.58
CA VAL A 19 -16.08 27.56 13.18
C VAL A 19 -17.42 27.40 13.87
N PRO A 20 -18.24 26.38 13.49
CA PRO A 20 -19.49 26.12 14.17
C PRO A 20 -19.24 25.74 15.64
N THR A 21 -20.00 26.37 16.53
CA THR A 21 -19.99 26.07 17.97
C THR A 21 -21.14 25.13 18.31
N ARG A 22 -20.87 24.14 19.17
CA ARG A 22 -21.91 23.29 19.77
C ARG A 22 -21.77 23.42 21.28
N ASN A 23 -22.82 23.85 21.96
CA ASN A 23 -22.83 24.14 23.40
C ASN A 23 -21.76 25.16 23.84
N GLY A 24 -21.56 26.23 23.05
CA GLY A 24 -20.62 27.32 23.40
C GLY A 24 -19.14 26.97 23.28
N LYS A 25 -18.79 25.75 22.83
CA LYS A 25 -17.41 25.32 22.54
C LYS A 25 -17.23 25.09 21.05
N PHE A 26 -16.04 25.37 20.53
CA PHE A 26 -15.71 25.05 19.14
C PHE A 26 -15.68 23.55 18.90
N THR A 27 -16.05 23.14 17.68
CA THR A 27 -16.00 21.74 17.24
C THR A 27 -14.58 21.16 17.29
N TYR A 28 -13.56 22.01 17.11
CA TYR A 28 -12.15 21.63 17.17
C TYR A 28 -11.52 22.08 18.50
N PRO A 29 -11.01 21.17 19.35
CA PRO A 29 -10.41 21.51 20.64
C PRO A 29 -9.15 22.37 20.50
N GLU A 30 -8.40 22.25 19.41
CA GLU A 30 -7.21 23.03 19.12
C GLU A 30 -7.54 24.52 18.92
N ILE A 31 -8.68 24.81 18.30
CA ILE A 31 -9.18 26.18 18.08
C ILE A 31 -9.73 26.76 19.39
N GLN A 32 -10.35 25.93 20.23
CA GLN A 32 -10.77 26.31 21.57
C GLN A 32 -9.57 26.70 22.44
N HIS A 33 -8.52 25.88 22.46
CA HIS A 33 -7.28 26.18 23.18
C HIS A 33 -6.58 27.42 22.63
N LEU A 34 -6.64 27.66 21.32
CA LEU A 34 -6.13 28.91 20.72
C LEU A 34 -6.90 30.13 21.24
N LYS A 35 -8.23 30.07 21.30
CA LYS A 35 -9.03 31.17 21.86
C LYS A 35 -8.71 31.42 23.32
N GLU A 36 -8.58 30.38 24.13
CA GLU A 36 -8.23 30.48 25.55
C GLU A 36 -6.81 31.04 25.75
N ALA A 37 -5.85 30.65 24.91
CA ALA A 37 -4.50 31.20 24.93
C ALA A 37 -4.47 32.69 24.51
N CYS A 38 -5.32 33.09 23.56
CA CYS A 38 -5.50 34.50 23.19
C CYS A 38 -6.18 35.32 24.31
N VAL A 39 -7.02 34.73 25.15
CA VAL A 39 -7.62 35.42 26.30
C VAL A 39 -6.62 35.51 27.47
N SER A 40 -5.80 34.47 27.66
CA SER A 40 -4.87 34.34 28.79
C SER A 40 -3.49 34.96 28.54
N TYR A 41 -3.26 35.55 27.36
CA TYR A 41 -1.97 36.15 27.02
C TYR A 41 -1.69 37.40 27.88
N ASN A 42 -0.51 37.42 28.49
CA ASN A 42 0.00 38.56 29.24
C ASN A 42 1.40 38.92 28.76
N ILE A 43 1.58 40.17 28.35
CA ILE A 43 2.84 40.71 27.82
C ILE A 43 4.01 40.62 28.81
N GLU A 44 3.76 40.60 30.10
CA GLU A 44 4.80 40.54 31.14
C GLU A 44 5.27 39.10 31.41
N GLN A 45 4.49 38.10 30.98
CA GLN A 45 4.73 36.70 31.28
C GLN A 45 5.13 35.91 30.04
N LYS A 46 6.44 35.66 29.88
CA LYS A 46 7.01 34.83 28.80
C LYS A 46 6.34 33.45 28.66
N ILE A 47 5.86 32.88 29.76
CA ILE A 47 5.15 31.59 29.76
C ILE A 47 3.85 31.66 28.95
N THR A 48 3.11 32.75 29.06
CA THR A 48 1.85 32.93 28.32
C THR A 48 2.09 33.10 26.82
N PHE A 49 3.22 33.73 26.44
CA PHE A 49 3.67 33.79 25.04
C PHE A 49 4.00 32.40 24.49
N ILE A 50 4.73 31.56 25.25
CA ILE A 50 5.02 30.18 24.85
C ILE A 50 3.74 29.36 24.70
N HIS A 51 2.77 29.54 25.59
CA HIS A 51 1.46 28.87 25.50
C HIS A 51 0.69 29.31 24.25
N LEU A 52 0.72 30.60 23.92
CA LEU A 52 0.11 31.14 22.71
C LEU A 52 0.76 30.54 21.44
N VAL A 53 2.08 30.50 21.37
CA VAL A 53 2.81 29.90 20.24
C VAL A 53 2.47 28.42 20.07
N LYS A 54 2.40 27.66 21.18
CA LYS A 54 1.99 26.24 21.15
C LYS A 54 0.55 26.07 20.66
N ALA A 55 -0.36 26.94 21.10
CA ALA A 55 -1.76 26.87 20.69
C ALA A 55 -1.94 27.20 19.21
N ILE A 56 -1.21 28.19 18.69
CA ILE A 56 -1.15 28.50 17.25
C ILE A 56 -0.58 27.30 16.48
N GLY A 57 0.51 26.73 16.99
CA GLY A 57 1.14 25.55 16.42
C GLY A 57 0.19 24.33 16.33
N ALA A 58 -0.65 24.13 17.34
CA ALA A 58 -1.65 23.07 17.35
C ALA A 58 -2.81 23.33 16.37
N ALA A 59 -3.18 24.59 16.16
CA ALA A 59 -4.28 24.99 15.28
C ALA A 59 -3.88 25.12 13.79
N LEU A 60 -2.57 25.13 13.48
CA LEU A 60 -2.01 25.22 12.12
C LEU A 60 -2.69 24.33 11.07
N PRO A 61 -2.95 23.02 11.32
CA PRO A 61 -3.60 22.16 10.34
C PRO A 61 -4.98 22.63 9.89
N HIS A 62 -5.63 23.48 10.69
CA HIS A 62 -6.95 24.04 10.39
C HIS A 62 -6.88 25.40 9.68
N PHE A 63 -5.72 26.07 9.64
CA PHE A 63 -5.61 27.43 9.10
C PHE A 63 -5.91 27.49 7.61
N GLU A 64 -5.53 26.47 6.84
CA GLU A 64 -5.86 26.36 5.42
C GLU A 64 -7.37 26.26 5.20
N LYS A 65 -8.04 25.38 5.95
CA LYS A 65 -9.50 25.21 5.90
C LYS A 65 -10.26 26.46 6.36
N LEU A 66 -9.69 27.20 7.31
CA LEU A 66 -10.29 28.41 7.90
C LEU A 66 -9.89 29.70 7.20
N ARG A 67 -9.12 29.62 6.11
CA ARG A 67 -8.65 30.78 5.34
C ARG A 67 -7.94 31.83 6.20
N VAL A 68 -7.17 31.38 7.19
CA VAL A 68 -6.35 32.25 8.03
C VAL A 68 -5.09 32.65 7.27
N ASN A 69 -4.78 33.94 7.26
CA ASN A 69 -3.53 34.42 6.65
C ASN A 69 -2.34 34.06 7.56
N PHE A 70 -1.72 32.91 7.29
CA PHE A 70 -0.62 32.39 8.10
C PHE A 70 0.61 33.32 8.09
N GLU A 71 0.90 34.02 6.99
CA GLU A 71 2.01 34.98 6.92
C GLU A 71 1.80 36.18 7.87
N ALA A 72 0.56 36.65 8.00
CA ALA A 72 0.22 37.70 8.95
C ALA A 72 0.36 37.23 10.41
N VAL A 73 -0.04 35.98 10.70
CA VAL A 73 0.12 35.36 12.02
C VAL A 73 1.60 35.19 12.36
N LYS A 74 2.40 34.67 11.43
CA LYS A 74 3.85 34.47 11.57
C LYS A 74 4.57 35.79 11.85
N THR A 75 4.29 36.82 11.06
CA THR A 75 4.87 38.15 11.24
C THR A 75 4.54 38.72 12.62
N SER A 76 3.29 38.60 13.06
CA SER A 76 2.87 39.09 14.37
C SER A 76 3.56 38.36 15.52
N ILE A 77 3.69 37.03 15.42
CA ILE A 77 4.37 36.22 16.44
C ILE A 77 5.88 36.47 16.47
N ASP A 78 6.53 36.69 15.32
CA ASP A 78 7.95 37.03 15.28
C ASP A 78 8.23 38.41 15.91
N LEU A 79 7.33 39.37 15.72
CA LEU A 79 7.39 40.67 16.42
C LEU A 79 7.18 40.51 17.94
N MET A 80 6.21 39.69 18.35
CA MET A 80 6.00 39.39 19.77
C MET A 80 7.20 38.63 20.38
N ALA A 81 7.82 37.72 19.64
CA ALA A 81 9.03 37.02 20.09
C ALA A 81 10.18 38.01 20.34
N ALA A 82 10.35 39.01 19.46
CA ALA A 82 11.33 40.06 19.65
C ALA A 82 11.07 40.90 20.91
N MET A 83 9.79 41.21 21.23
CA MET A 83 9.41 41.90 22.46
C MET A 83 9.76 41.10 23.72
N HIS A 84 9.66 39.77 23.67
CA HIS A 84 10.00 38.87 24.77
C HIS A 84 11.50 38.49 24.84
N GLN A 85 12.33 39.05 23.94
CA GLN A 85 13.74 38.69 23.75
C GLN A 85 13.94 37.20 23.46
N MET A 86 13.07 36.62 22.64
CA MET A 86 13.11 35.22 22.23
C MET A 86 13.54 35.07 20.77
N PRO A 87 14.19 33.96 20.40
CA PRO A 87 14.49 33.67 19.00
C PRO A 87 13.21 33.52 18.19
N ARG A 88 13.31 33.76 16.88
CA ARG A 88 12.20 33.55 15.94
C ARG A 88 11.63 32.14 16.08
N VAL A 89 10.30 32.03 15.97
CA VAL A 89 9.63 30.74 16.14
C VAL A 89 9.94 29.88 14.93
N ASN A 90 10.52 28.70 15.17
CA ASN A 90 10.71 27.71 14.12
C ASN A 90 9.37 26.98 13.87
N TRP A 91 8.64 27.44 12.85
CA TRP A 91 7.36 26.89 12.44
C TRP A 91 7.45 25.52 11.78
N ASP A 92 8.62 25.12 11.28
CA ASP A 92 8.84 23.78 10.70
C ASP A 92 8.64 22.67 11.72
N LYS A 93 8.76 22.99 13.02
CA LYS A 93 8.46 22.06 14.13
C LYS A 93 6.98 21.77 14.31
N PHE A 94 6.11 22.66 13.83
CA PHE A 94 4.65 22.57 13.99
C PHE A 94 3.93 22.24 12.70
N LEU A 95 4.58 22.45 11.55
CA LEU A 95 4.14 21.86 10.30
C LEU A 95 4.24 20.33 10.42
N PRO A 96 3.18 19.59 10.05
CA PRO A 96 3.25 18.15 10.05
C PRO A 96 4.36 17.73 9.08
N HIS A 97 5.51 17.30 9.61
CA HIS A 97 6.44 16.47 8.86
C HIS A 97 5.62 15.28 8.36
N SER A 98 5.46 15.23 7.03
CA SER A 98 4.77 14.19 6.26
C SER A 98 4.52 12.89 7.02
N THR A 99 3.25 12.61 7.34
CA THR A 99 2.70 11.26 7.55
C THR A 99 3.60 10.24 8.26
N SER A 100 4.20 10.60 9.40
CA SER A 100 4.71 9.60 10.35
C SER A 100 4.23 9.95 11.75
N SER A 101 3.03 9.48 12.08
CA SER A 101 2.50 9.54 13.44
C SER A 101 3.49 8.86 14.39
N SER A 102 4.01 9.61 15.38
CA SER A 102 4.93 9.08 16.40
C SER A 102 4.27 8.12 17.40
N ARG A 103 2.97 7.81 17.24
CA ARG A 103 2.24 6.87 18.11
C ARG A 103 2.37 5.41 17.68
N PHE A 104 3.06 5.13 16.57
CA PHE A 104 3.37 3.77 16.12
C PHE A 104 4.84 3.69 15.68
N PRO A 105 5.76 3.19 16.52
CA PRO A 105 7.18 3.10 16.20
C PRO A 105 7.53 1.95 15.23
N PHE A 106 6.59 1.44 14.44
CA PHE A 106 6.88 0.37 13.47
C PHE A 106 7.65 0.88 12.24
N ASN A 107 7.57 2.17 11.89
CA ASN A 107 8.20 2.71 10.67
C ASN A 107 9.54 3.43 10.89
N ALA A 108 9.94 3.75 12.14
CA ALA A 108 11.18 4.49 12.38
C ALA A 108 12.45 3.69 12.02
N LEU A 109 12.37 2.35 12.04
CA LEU A 109 13.44 1.46 11.56
C LEU A 109 13.38 1.23 10.04
N ALA A 110 12.22 1.40 9.41
CA ALA A 110 12.07 1.28 7.96
C ALA A 110 12.66 2.48 7.22
N VAL A 111 12.50 3.69 7.76
CA VAL A 111 13.04 4.93 7.15
C VAL A 111 14.57 5.03 7.24
N LYS A 112 15.21 4.31 8.19
CA LYS A 112 16.68 4.27 8.31
C LYS A 112 17.35 3.19 7.47
N GLN A 113 16.61 2.22 6.92
CA GLN A 113 17.15 1.39 5.85
C GLN A 113 17.11 2.23 4.58
N GLN A 114 18.23 2.90 4.30
CA GLN A 114 18.51 3.58 3.04
C GLN A 114 17.90 2.84 1.85
N ASP A 115 17.53 3.60 0.81
CA ASP A 115 17.15 3.18 -0.54
C ASP A 115 18.20 2.25 -1.21
N VAL A 116 18.48 1.12 -0.58
CA VAL A 116 19.32 0.08 -1.15
C VAL A 116 18.42 -0.66 -2.12
N GLU A 117 18.68 -0.46 -3.41
CA GLU A 117 18.04 -1.18 -4.49
C GLU A 117 18.13 -2.70 -4.27
N LEU A 118 17.15 -3.44 -4.81
CA LEU A 118 17.00 -4.88 -4.58
C LEU A 118 18.31 -5.65 -4.85
N ILE A 119 18.95 -5.41 -5.99
CA ILE A 119 20.12 -6.19 -6.43
C ILE A 119 21.34 -5.96 -5.51
N PRO A 120 21.77 -4.71 -5.22
CA PRO A 120 22.79 -4.46 -4.19
C PRO A 120 22.48 -5.09 -2.83
N TRP A 121 21.21 -5.05 -2.41
CA TRP A 121 20.78 -5.67 -1.17
C TRP A 121 20.94 -7.19 -1.20
N LEU A 122 20.49 -7.86 -2.27
CA LEU A 122 20.67 -9.30 -2.48
C LEU A 122 22.15 -9.69 -2.56
N ASN A 123 23.00 -8.86 -3.17
CA ASN A 123 24.45 -9.08 -3.20
C ASN A 123 25.04 -9.14 -1.80
N THR A 124 24.56 -8.25 -0.93
CA THR A 124 25.02 -8.16 0.47
C THR A 124 24.58 -9.38 1.27
N GLN A 125 23.34 -9.84 1.07
CA GLN A 125 22.82 -11.03 1.77
C GLN A 125 23.50 -12.33 1.30
N SER A 126 23.81 -12.43 0.01
CA SER A 126 24.37 -13.66 -0.59
C SER A 126 25.91 -13.69 -0.62
N GLY A 127 26.58 -12.59 -0.28
CA GLY A 127 28.04 -12.46 -0.30
C GLY A 127 28.68 -12.51 -1.70
N LYS A 128 27.87 -12.51 -2.77
CA LYS A 128 28.32 -12.56 -4.17
C LYS A 128 27.44 -11.67 -5.04
N VAL A 129 27.90 -11.37 -6.24
CA VAL A 129 27.14 -10.58 -7.21
C VAL A 129 25.98 -11.41 -7.76
N PHE A 130 24.74 -10.93 -7.57
CA PHE A 130 23.50 -11.62 -7.91
C PHE A 130 23.44 -12.04 -9.39
N THR A 131 23.92 -11.16 -10.28
CA THR A 131 23.94 -11.42 -11.73
C THR A 131 24.92 -12.53 -12.15
N LYS A 132 25.84 -12.93 -11.27
CA LYS A 132 26.79 -14.05 -11.53
C LYS A 132 26.22 -15.41 -11.18
N PHE A 133 25.13 -15.47 -10.40
CA PHE A 133 24.48 -16.74 -10.08
C PHE A 133 23.77 -17.31 -11.29
N ALA A 134 23.67 -18.64 -11.32
CA ALA A 134 22.77 -19.30 -12.26
C ALA A 134 21.31 -18.90 -11.97
N SER A 135 20.44 -19.00 -12.98
CA SER A 135 19.03 -18.60 -12.80
C SER A 135 18.33 -19.30 -11.65
N SER A 136 18.57 -20.60 -11.50
CA SER A 136 17.99 -21.40 -10.43
C SER A 136 18.44 -20.92 -9.05
N GLU A 137 19.70 -20.51 -8.92
CA GLU A 137 20.24 -19.93 -7.69
C GLU A 137 19.65 -18.55 -7.42
N GLN A 138 19.49 -17.71 -8.47
CA GLN A 138 18.80 -16.42 -8.36
C GLN A 138 17.38 -16.57 -7.83
N THR A 139 16.62 -17.54 -8.36
CA THR A 139 15.27 -17.89 -7.89
C THR A 139 15.29 -18.29 -6.41
N LEU A 140 16.22 -19.17 -6.01
CA LEU A 140 16.33 -19.64 -4.62
C LEU A 140 16.67 -18.50 -3.65
N ILE A 141 17.57 -17.59 -4.04
CA ILE A 141 17.94 -16.42 -3.24
C ILE A 141 16.72 -15.52 -3.03
N LEU A 142 15.94 -15.23 -4.09
CA LEU A 142 14.72 -14.44 -3.98
C LEU A 142 13.72 -15.08 -3.03
N ILE A 143 13.52 -16.40 -3.15
CA ILE A 143 12.59 -17.15 -2.31
C ILE A 143 13.07 -17.18 -0.86
N ALA A 144 14.36 -17.39 -0.60
CA ALA A 144 14.93 -17.44 0.74
C ALA A 144 14.75 -16.11 1.48
N HIS A 145 14.86 -14.99 0.76
CA HIS A 145 14.81 -13.67 1.35
C HIS A 145 13.44 -12.98 1.28
N ARG A 146 12.42 -13.63 0.70
CA ARG A 146 11.11 -13.01 0.43
C ARG A 146 10.38 -12.46 1.66
N GLU A 147 10.58 -13.08 2.83
CA GLU A 147 9.94 -12.69 4.09
C GLU A 147 10.78 -11.68 4.89
N HIS A 148 11.95 -11.27 4.39
CA HIS A 148 12.77 -10.26 5.07
C HIS A 148 12.08 -8.90 5.04
N LEU A 149 12.24 -8.15 6.14
CA LEU A 149 11.72 -6.80 6.27
C LEU A 149 12.22 -5.91 5.13
N GLY A 150 11.28 -5.24 4.45
CA GLY A 150 11.57 -4.33 3.34
C GLY A 150 11.88 -5.01 2.01
N PHE A 151 11.86 -6.35 1.92
CA PHE A 151 12.04 -7.06 0.65
C PHE A 151 10.97 -6.68 -0.37
N SER A 152 9.70 -6.71 0.03
CA SER A 152 8.56 -6.38 -0.84
C SER A 152 8.66 -4.97 -1.43
N GLN A 153 9.07 -4.00 -0.63
CA GLN A 153 9.28 -2.61 -1.07
C GLN A 153 10.43 -2.52 -2.08
N LYS A 154 11.56 -3.18 -1.81
CA LYS A 154 12.72 -3.22 -2.71
C LYS A 154 12.39 -3.91 -4.03
N LEU A 155 11.65 -5.02 -3.97
CA LEU A 155 11.22 -5.75 -5.16
C LEU A 155 10.26 -4.90 -6.00
N ARG A 156 9.27 -4.24 -5.38
CA ARG A 156 8.36 -3.35 -6.11
C ARG A 156 9.13 -2.22 -6.81
N ALA A 157 10.02 -1.53 -6.11
CA ALA A 157 10.84 -0.46 -6.68
C ALA A 157 11.75 -0.96 -7.82
N HIS A 158 12.22 -2.20 -7.75
CA HIS A 158 13.00 -2.80 -8.84
C HIS A 158 12.12 -3.11 -10.06
N LEU A 159 10.92 -3.65 -9.85
CA LEU A 159 9.98 -3.98 -10.91
C LEU A 159 9.40 -2.74 -11.62
N GLU A 160 9.35 -1.58 -10.97
CA GLU A 160 9.02 -0.32 -11.63
C GLU A 160 10.05 0.06 -12.71
N LYS A 161 11.32 -0.33 -12.52
CA LYS A 161 12.41 -0.09 -13.50
C LYS A 161 12.54 -1.23 -14.51
N ASP A 162 12.26 -2.46 -14.08
CA ASP A 162 12.39 -3.68 -14.88
C ASP A 162 11.21 -4.63 -14.62
N PRO A 163 10.03 -4.36 -15.22
CA PRO A 163 8.80 -5.13 -14.98
C PRO A 163 8.93 -6.61 -15.36
N GLU A 164 9.82 -6.92 -16.29
CA GLU A 164 10.04 -8.25 -16.83
C GLU A 164 11.01 -9.11 -16.00
N PHE A 165 11.56 -8.57 -14.90
CA PHE A 165 12.57 -9.26 -14.10
C PHE A 165 12.13 -10.64 -13.63
N LEU A 166 10.97 -10.74 -12.98
CA LEU A 166 10.45 -12.03 -12.49
C LEU A 166 9.98 -12.92 -13.64
N PHE A 167 9.40 -12.33 -14.69
CA PHE A 167 8.96 -13.07 -15.87
C PHE A 167 10.12 -13.79 -16.55
N ARG A 168 11.25 -13.10 -16.75
CA ARG A 168 12.47 -13.71 -17.32
C ARG A 168 13.00 -14.86 -16.46
N LEU A 169 12.81 -14.84 -15.14
CA LEU A 169 13.21 -15.94 -14.26
C LEU A 169 12.30 -17.15 -14.43
N ILE A 170 10.97 -16.97 -14.35
CA ILE A 170 10.03 -18.10 -14.52
C ILE A 170 10.08 -18.69 -15.92
N MET A 171 10.44 -17.89 -16.94
CA MET A 171 10.55 -18.36 -18.32
C MET A 171 11.84 -19.12 -18.62
N LYS A 172 12.79 -19.25 -17.68
CA LYS A 172 14.02 -20.03 -17.92
C LYS A 172 13.86 -21.52 -17.64
N SER A 173 13.07 -21.90 -16.64
CA SER A 173 12.78 -23.31 -16.36
C SER A 173 11.41 -23.51 -15.70
N GLU A 174 10.81 -24.69 -15.92
CA GLU A 174 9.56 -25.09 -15.25
C GLU A 174 9.73 -25.11 -13.73
N SER A 175 10.89 -25.56 -13.24
CA SER A 175 11.19 -25.59 -11.81
C SER A 175 11.18 -24.19 -11.20
N ASP A 176 11.75 -23.19 -11.89
CA ASP A 176 11.73 -21.80 -11.43
C ASP A 176 10.32 -21.22 -11.44
N PHE A 177 9.54 -21.51 -12.48
CA PHE A 177 8.12 -21.16 -12.53
C PHE A 177 7.35 -21.73 -11.34
N ILE A 178 7.41 -23.04 -11.11
CA ILE A 178 6.70 -23.71 -10.01
C ILE A 178 7.14 -23.14 -8.66
N LYS A 179 8.44 -22.93 -8.45
CA LYS A 179 8.97 -22.39 -7.19
C LYS A 179 8.49 -20.96 -6.92
N ILE A 180 8.46 -20.09 -7.94
CA ILE A 180 7.98 -18.72 -7.79
C ILE A 180 6.46 -18.69 -7.62
N ALA A 181 5.73 -19.46 -8.44
CA ALA A 181 4.27 -19.54 -8.43
C ALA A 181 3.69 -20.05 -7.09
N ASN A 182 4.42 -20.94 -6.42
CA ASN A 182 4.09 -21.46 -5.08
C ASN A 182 4.40 -20.48 -3.93
N THR A 183 4.79 -19.25 -4.22
CA THR A 183 5.11 -18.24 -3.21
C THR A 183 4.37 -16.94 -3.48
N ARG A 184 4.38 -16.03 -2.51
CA ARG A 184 3.82 -14.67 -2.67
C ARG A 184 4.51 -13.85 -3.75
N LEU A 185 5.64 -14.29 -4.30
CA LEU A 185 6.28 -13.66 -5.45
C LEU A 185 5.39 -13.68 -6.70
N ILE A 186 4.47 -14.66 -6.82
CA ILE A 186 3.49 -14.72 -7.91
C ILE A 186 2.60 -13.48 -7.98
N LEU A 187 2.38 -12.78 -6.86
CA LEU A 187 1.54 -11.59 -6.80
C LEU A 187 2.14 -10.37 -7.53
N TYR A 188 3.42 -10.45 -7.89
CA TYR A 188 4.13 -9.41 -8.64
C TYR A 188 4.17 -9.69 -10.15
N LEU A 189 3.63 -10.82 -10.61
CA LEU A 189 3.48 -11.14 -12.02
C LEU A 189 2.09 -10.72 -12.51
N THR A 190 2.00 -10.30 -13.77
CA THR A 190 0.71 -10.05 -14.42
C THR A 190 0.03 -11.36 -14.79
N ASP A 191 -1.28 -11.31 -15.03
CA ASP A 191 -2.04 -12.49 -15.45
C ASP A 191 -1.54 -12.98 -16.83
N GLU A 192 -1.15 -12.07 -17.74
CA GLU A 192 -0.58 -12.44 -19.05
C GLU A 192 0.76 -13.18 -18.91
N GLN A 193 1.63 -12.71 -18.02
CA GLN A 193 2.92 -13.34 -17.73
C GLN A 193 2.74 -14.75 -17.16
N ILE A 194 1.78 -14.93 -16.25
CA ILE A 194 1.46 -16.24 -15.68
C ILE A 194 0.88 -17.17 -16.76
N ALA A 195 -0.08 -16.69 -17.55
CA ALA A 195 -0.68 -17.46 -18.65
C ALA A 195 0.37 -17.91 -19.67
N SER A 196 1.31 -17.04 -20.03
CA SER A 196 2.41 -17.35 -20.94
C SER A 196 3.32 -18.45 -20.39
N ALA A 197 3.64 -18.42 -19.10
CA ALA A 197 4.43 -19.45 -18.46
C ALA A 197 3.70 -20.80 -18.41
N ILE A 198 2.39 -20.80 -18.11
CA ILE A 198 1.55 -22.00 -18.13
C ILE A 198 1.58 -22.64 -19.51
N ILE A 199 1.33 -21.88 -20.58
CA ILE A 199 1.36 -22.41 -21.96
C ILE A 199 2.74 -22.95 -22.32
N LYS A 200 3.81 -22.25 -21.95
CA LYS A 200 5.18 -22.71 -22.22
C LYS A 200 5.49 -24.06 -21.58
N TYR A 201 5.08 -24.27 -20.34
CA TYR A 201 5.36 -25.50 -19.60
C TYR A 201 4.23 -26.53 -19.66
N LEU A 202 3.15 -26.23 -20.38
CA LEU A 202 1.99 -27.10 -20.54
C LEU A 202 2.35 -28.54 -20.93
N PRO A 203 3.28 -28.81 -21.88
CA PRO A 203 3.61 -30.18 -22.26
C PRO A 203 4.11 -31.05 -21.09
N ASN A 204 4.75 -30.43 -20.10
CA ASN A 204 5.26 -31.13 -18.90
C ASN A 204 4.22 -31.18 -17.78
N LEU A 205 3.29 -30.22 -17.77
CA LEU A 205 2.20 -30.18 -16.81
C LEU A 205 1.09 -31.17 -17.17
N LEU A 206 0.89 -31.43 -18.47
CA LEU A 206 -0.20 -32.24 -18.98
C LEU A 206 -0.11 -33.71 -18.50
N PRO A 207 -1.14 -34.21 -17.81
CA PRO A 207 -1.18 -35.60 -17.38
C PRO A 207 -1.50 -36.53 -18.57
N LYS A 208 -0.90 -37.72 -18.57
CA LYS A 208 -1.22 -38.75 -19.58
C LYS A 208 -2.48 -39.49 -19.16
N HIS A 209 -3.60 -39.21 -19.82
CA HIS A 209 -4.86 -39.90 -19.58
C HIS A 209 -5.63 -40.11 -20.90
N PRO A 210 -6.30 -41.24 -21.14
CA PRO A 210 -7.00 -41.49 -22.40
C PRO A 210 -8.24 -40.62 -22.62
N ASP A 211 -8.98 -40.27 -21.56
CA ASP A 211 -10.11 -39.31 -21.62
C ASP A 211 -9.59 -37.87 -21.54
N THR A 212 -9.88 -37.07 -22.58
CA THR A 212 -9.53 -35.65 -22.67
C THR A 212 -10.16 -34.81 -21.56
N PHE A 213 -11.39 -35.08 -21.15
CA PHE A 213 -12.04 -34.30 -20.09
C PHE A 213 -11.37 -34.53 -18.73
N MET A 214 -10.97 -35.77 -18.45
CA MET A 214 -10.16 -36.10 -17.27
C MET A 214 -8.77 -35.46 -17.34
N GLN A 215 -8.16 -35.37 -18.53
CA GLN A 215 -6.91 -34.63 -18.70
C GLN A 215 -7.08 -33.14 -18.37
N VAL A 216 -8.19 -32.52 -18.81
CA VAL A 216 -8.51 -31.12 -18.50
C VAL A 216 -8.65 -30.92 -17.00
N GLU A 217 -9.43 -31.76 -16.31
CA GLU A 217 -9.63 -31.67 -14.86
C GLU A 217 -8.30 -31.78 -14.09
N GLN A 218 -7.53 -32.83 -14.37
CA GLN A 218 -6.24 -33.05 -13.72
C GLN A 218 -5.22 -31.94 -14.03
N LEU A 219 -5.23 -31.40 -15.25
CA LEU A 219 -4.39 -30.27 -15.62
C LEU A 219 -4.80 -29.02 -14.81
N VAL A 220 -6.09 -28.73 -14.75
CA VAL A 220 -6.63 -27.56 -14.05
C VAL A 220 -6.30 -27.64 -12.56
N ASP A 221 -6.51 -28.80 -11.95
CA ASP A 221 -6.19 -29.02 -10.54
C ASP A 221 -4.69 -28.84 -10.28
N LYS A 222 -3.83 -29.48 -11.07
CA LYS A 222 -2.37 -29.35 -10.93
C LYS A 222 -1.89 -27.91 -11.11
N VAL A 223 -2.42 -27.18 -12.08
CA VAL A 223 -2.07 -25.77 -12.30
C VAL A 223 -2.58 -24.93 -11.13
N ASN A 224 -3.80 -25.16 -10.63
CA ASN A 224 -4.33 -24.45 -9.46
C ASN A 224 -3.55 -24.77 -8.17
N GLU A 225 -2.98 -25.97 -8.03
CA GLU A 225 -2.07 -26.29 -6.92
C GLU A 225 -0.77 -25.49 -7.00
N ILE A 226 -0.22 -25.31 -8.22
CA ILE A 226 0.98 -24.49 -8.45
C ILE A 226 0.67 -23.00 -8.24
N LEU A 227 -0.49 -22.54 -8.72
CA LEU A 227 -0.98 -21.18 -8.55
C LEU A 227 -1.51 -20.98 -7.14
N SER A 228 -0.65 -20.56 -6.23
CA SER A 228 -1.03 -20.30 -4.84
C SER A 228 -1.37 -18.82 -4.60
N ASN A 229 -1.72 -18.47 -3.35
CA ASN A 229 -1.93 -17.08 -2.90
C ASN A 229 -3.09 -16.35 -3.60
N GLY A 230 -4.18 -17.06 -3.91
CA GLY A 230 -5.40 -16.47 -4.48
C GLY A 230 -5.37 -16.30 -6.00
N ARG A 231 -4.34 -16.85 -6.67
CA ARG A 231 -4.33 -17.04 -8.12
C ARG A 231 -4.92 -18.42 -8.45
N SER A 232 -5.60 -18.53 -9.58
CA SER A 232 -6.16 -19.77 -10.12
C SER A 232 -6.45 -19.59 -11.61
N ILE A 233 -6.63 -20.68 -12.35
CA ILE A 233 -7.07 -20.64 -13.76
C ILE A 233 -8.36 -19.83 -13.92
N SER A 234 -9.32 -20.01 -13.00
CA SER A 234 -10.58 -19.27 -13.05
C SER A 234 -10.38 -17.76 -12.85
N THR A 235 -9.38 -17.32 -12.08
CA THR A 235 -9.03 -15.90 -11.99
C THR A 235 -8.33 -15.39 -13.24
N LEU A 236 -7.40 -16.17 -13.82
CA LEU A 236 -6.69 -15.80 -15.04
C LEU A 236 -7.64 -15.65 -16.24
N LEU A 237 -8.62 -16.55 -16.38
CA LEU A 237 -9.61 -16.52 -17.47
C LEU A 237 -10.57 -15.31 -17.40
N ARG A 238 -10.61 -14.57 -16.29
CA ARG A 238 -11.38 -13.31 -16.20
C ARG A 238 -10.66 -12.14 -16.86
N ASN A 239 -9.33 -12.20 -16.97
CA ASN A 239 -8.55 -11.21 -17.71
C ASN A 239 -8.58 -11.60 -19.20
N ALA A 240 -8.98 -10.67 -20.07
CA ALA A 240 -9.17 -10.93 -21.50
C ALA A 240 -7.85 -11.30 -22.22
N GLU A 241 -6.74 -10.67 -21.85
CA GLU A 241 -5.42 -10.90 -22.45
C GLU A 241 -4.86 -12.25 -22.01
N ALA A 242 -4.90 -12.53 -20.71
CA ALA A 242 -4.49 -13.83 -20.16
C ALA A 242 -5.36 -14.98 -20.71
N LYS A 243 -6.68 -14.75 -20.83
CA LYS A 243 -7.61 -15.69 -21.47
C LYS A 243 -7.21 -15.99 -22.90
N SER A 244 -6.97 -14.96 -23.72
CA SER A 244 -6.55 -15.13 -25.11
C SER A 244 -5.25 -15.95 -25.22
N ILE A 245 -4.31 -15.77 -24.29
CA ILE A 245 -3.09 -16.58 -24.23
C ILE A 245 -3.41 -18.04 -23.88
N LEU A 246 -4.21 -18.28 -22.83
CA LEU A 246 -4.58 -19.65 -22.42
C LEU A 246 -5.35 -20.41 -23.52
N GLU A 247 -6.19 -19.71 -24.29
CA GLU A 247 -6.96 -20.27 -25.40
C GLU A 247 -6.12 -20.71 -26.61
N HIS A 248 -4.78 -20.52 -26.59
CA HIS A 248 -3.89 -21.19 -27.56
C HIS A 248 -3.80 -22.71 -27.34
N SER A 249 -4.37 -23.23 -26.25
CA SER A 249 -4.44 -24.64 -25.95
C SER A 249 -5.90 -25.11 -25.87
N ASP A 250 -6.20 -26.18 -26.60
CA ASP A 250 -7.53 -26.80 -26.64
C ASP A 250 -8.03 -27.20 -25.25
N PHE A 251 -7.14 -27.54 -24.32
CA PHE A 251 -7.53 -27.91 -22.95
C PHE A 251 -8.23 -26.77 -22.21
N PHE A 252 -7.78 -25.52 -22.38
CA PHE A 252 -8.40 -24.35 -21.76
C PHE A 252 -9.64 -23.86 -22.52
N ILE A 253 -9.75 -24.20 -23.81
CA ILE A 253 -11.01 -24.02 -24.56
C ILE A 253 -12.07 -25.00 -24.02
N ILE A 254 -11.73 -26.29 -23.92
CA ILE A 254 -12.62 -27.34 -23.39
C ILE A 254 -13.09 -27.00 -21.98
N TYR A 255 -12.19 -26.56 -21.10
CA TYR A 255 -12.53 -26.12 -19.74
C TYR A 255 -13.64 -25.06 -19.69
N GLN A 256 -13.74 -24.20 -20.71
CA GLN A 256 -14.74 -23.14 -20.77
C GLN A 256 -16.09 -23.58 -21.39
N THR A 257 -16.15 -24.74 -22.04
CA THR A 257 -17.36 -25.26 -22.69
C THR A 257 -18.45 -25.63 -21.69
N ASP A 258 -19.71 -25.52 -22.13
CA ASP A 258 -20.85 -25.94 -21.32
C ASP A 258 -20.88 -27.45 -21.11
N GLU A 259 -20.41 -28.24 -22.09
CA GLU A 259 -20.28 -29.70 -21.96
C GLU A 259 -19.39 -30.10 -20.77
N TYR A 260 -18.27 -29.41 -20.58
CA TYR A 260 -17.40 -29.63 -19.42
C TYR A 260 -18.05 -29.15 -18.12
N LYS A 261 -18.62 -27.94 -18.09
CA LYS A 261 -19.24 -27.36 -16.89
C LYS A 261 -20.43 -28.17 -16.38
N ASN A 262 -21.22 -28.74 -17.29
CA ASN A 262 -22.41 -29.55 -16.96
C ASN A 262 -22.06 -30.98 -16.52
N ARG A 263 -20.77 -31.39 -16.60
CA ARG A 263 -20.27 -32.69 -16.13
C ARG A 263 -20.00 -32.69 -14.63
N GLN A 264 -19.74 -31.52 -14.05
CA GLN A 264 -19.60 -31.35 -12.61
C GLN A 264 -21.00 -31.49 -11.98
N PRO A 265 -21.21 -32.40 -11.00
CA PRO A 265 -22.48 -32.47 -10.31
C PRO A 265 -22.78 -31.11 -9.68
N PRO A 266 -24.05 -30.66 -9.65
CA PRO A 266 -24.40 -29.40 -9.01
C PRO A 266 -23.88 -29.38 -7.57
N PRO A 267 -23.46 -28.22 -7.04
CA PRO A 267 -22.93 -28.12 -5.70
C PRO A 267 -23.93 -28.75 -4.72
N ILE A 268 -23.42 -29.60 -3.81
CA ILE A 268 -24.22 -30.41 -2.88
C ILE A 268 -25.23 -29.56 -2.06
N PHE A 269 -24.97 -28.26 -1.91
CA PHE A 269 -25.89 -27.30 -1.28
C PHE A 269 -27.22 -27.09 -2.03
N ALA A 270 -27.32 -27.40 -3.33
CA ALA A 270 -28.57 -27.32 -4.07
C ALA A 270 -29.53 -28.48 -3.75
N ALA A 271 -29.03 -29.59 -3.19
CA ALA A 271 -29.84 -30.75 -2.84
C ALA A 271 -30.58 -30.58 -1.50
N GLU A 272 -30.12 -29.68 -0.61
CA GLU A 272 -30.77 -29.45 0.68
C GLU A 272 -32.00 -28.53 0.60
N GLU A 273 -32.11 -27.68 -0.43
CA GLU A 273 -33.27 -26.78 -0.59
C GLU A 273 -34.53 -27.49 -1.13
N GLU A 274 -34.40 -28.63 -1.81
CA GLU A 274 -35.57 -29.39 -2.30
C GLU A 274 -36.32 -30.11 -1.18
N HIS A 275 -35.72 -30.31 0.00
CA HIS A 275 -36.39 -30.94 1.15
C HIS A 275 -37.13 -29.95 2.05
N LEU A 276 -37.08 -28.64 1.75
CA LEU A 276 -37.74 -27.58 2.53
C LEU A 276 -39.02 -27.03 1.88
N LYS A 277 -39.47 -27.58 0.74
CA LYS A 277 -40.78 -27.21 0.20
C LYS A 277 -41.89 -27.83 1.06
N PRO A 278 -42.78 -27.04 1.69
CA PRO A 278 -43.92 -27.59 2.40
C PRO A 278 -44.81 -28.31 1.39
N LYS A 279 -45.18 -29.56 1.70
CA LYS A 279 -46.21 -30.28 0.95
C LYS A 279 -47.52 -29.51 1.09
N VAL A 280 -48.06 -29.06 -0.05
CA VAL A 280 -49.43 -28.56 -0.18
C VAL A 280 -50.37 -29.76 -0.28
#